data_AF-A0A142X910-F1
#
_entry.id   AF-A0A142X910-F1
#
_cell.length_a   1.000
_cell.length_b   1.000
_cell.length_c   1.000
_cell.angle_alpha   90.00
_cell.angle_beta   90.00
_cell.angle_gamma   90.00
#
_symmetry.space_group_name_H-M   'P 1'
#
loop_
_entity.id
_entity.type
_entity.pdbx_description
1 polymer ?
#
loop_
_entity_poly.entity_id
_entity_poly.type
_entity_poly.pdbx_seq_one_letter_code
_entity_poly.pdbx_strand_id
1 'polypeptide(L)'
;MLLALLFFLIAGHALMDYSLQNDSMAVCKCRKSTSPLAVSVPWYYWLTSHALLHGAAVGVIFRWMNFDWNVVVAVALAETVIHWITDYGKCEKWYSLHVDQAVHVTCKIVWWGLVAGEVVKPIGG
;
A
#
# COMPACT_ATOMS: atom_id res chain seq x y z
N MET A 1 -15.65 11.68 -10.28
CA MET A 1 -15.35 10.58 -9.33
C MET A 1 -14.04 9.87 -9.68
N LEU A 2 -13.92 9.26 -10.87
CA LEU A 2 -12.75 8.44 -11.25
C LEU A 2 -11.39 9.15 -11.17
N LEU A 3 -11.27 10.38 -11.67
CA LEU A 3 -10.01 11.13 -11.59
C LEU A 3 -9.60 11.42 -10.13
N ALA A 4 -10.56 11.80 -9.28
CA ALA A 4 -10.31 12.03 -7.86
C ALA A 4 -9.87 10.73 -7.17
N LEU A 5 -10.49 9.60 -7.47
CA LEU A 5 -10.09 8.31 -6.93
C LEU A 5 -8.63 8.00 -7.27
N LEU A 6 -8.26 8.08 -8.55
CA LEU A 6 -6.88 7.82 -8.97
C LEU A 6 -5.88 8.76 -8.29
N PHE A 7 -6.21 10.05 -8.23
CA PHE A 7 -5.38 11.05 -7.58
C PHE A 7 -5.15 10.70 -6.10
N PHE A 8 -6.21 10.40 -5.35
CA PHE A 8 -6.10 10.08 -3.92
C PHE A 8 -5.42 8.74 -3.66
N LEU A 9 -5.58 7.75 -4.53
CA LEU A 9 -4.84 6.49 -4.41
C LEU A 9 -3.33 6.70 -4.57
N ILE A 10 -2.90 7.47 -5.58
CA ILE A 10 -1.49 7.81 -5.79
C ILE A 10 -0.96 8.68 -4.65
N ALA A 11 -1.72 9.70 -4.24
CA ALA A 11 -1.33 10.59 -3.15
C ALA A 11 -1.25 9.84 -1.81
N GLY A 12 -2.18 8.93 -1.53
CA GLY A 12 -2.17 8.09 -0.33
C GLY A 12 -0.95 7.18 -0.28
N HIS A 13 -0.59 6.56 -1.41
CA HIS A 13 0.67 5.83 -1.52
C HIS A 13 1.89 6.72 -1.24
N ALA A 14 1.98 7.88 -1.89
CA ALA A 14 3.11 8.78 -1.73
C ALA A 14 3.24 9.31 -0.28
N LEU A 15 2.10 9.61 0.36
CA LEU A 15 2.04 10.02 1.76
C LEU A 15 2.65 8.94 2.68
N MET A 16 2.27 7.68 2.48
CA MET A 16 2.72 6.58 3.33
C MET A 16 4.21 6.23 3.08
N ASP A 17 4.65 6.15 1.83
CA ASP A 17 6.01 5.72 1.46
C ASP A 17 7.08 6.81 1.65
N TYR A 18 6.72 8.09 1.50
CA TYR A 18 7.71 9.17 1.47
C TYR A 18 7.56 10.19 2.59
N SER A 19 6.33 10.52 3.01
CA SER A 19 6.13 11.54 4.05
C SER A 19 6.02 10.96 5.45
N LEU A 20 5.42 9.78 5.59
CA LEU A 20 5.19 9.14 6.89
C LEU A 20 6.18 8.00 7.19
N GLN A 21 6.82 7.43 6.17
CA GLN A 21 7.91 6.48 6.38
C GLN A 21 9.17 7.22 6.84
N ASN A 22 9.55 7.01 8.10
CA ASN A 22 10.83 7.47 8.60
C ASN A 22 11.98 6.51 8.22
N ASP A 23 13.21 6.98 8.37
CA ASP A 23 14.42 6.20 8.06
C ASP A 23 14.47 4.88 8.83
N SER A 24 14.02 4.87 10.10
CA SER A 24 13.94 3.67 10.93
C SER A 24 13.03 2.61 10.31
N MET A 25 11.82 2.98 9.87
CA MET A 25 10.89 2.08 9.20
C MET A 25 11.50 1.53 7.92
N ALA A 26 12.13 2.39 7.11
CA ALA A 26 12.73 2.01 5.83
C ALA A 26 13.80 0.93 5.99
N VAL A 27 14.63 1.01 7.03
CA VAL A 27 15.69 0.02 7.29
C VAL A 27 15.22 -1.16 8.12
N CYS A 28 14.32 -0.98 9.08
CA CYS A 28 13.91 -2.03 10.01
C CYS A 28 12.89 -3.00 9.40
N LYS A 29 12.13 -2.60 8.37
CA LYS A 29 11.25 -3.52 7.63
C LYS A 29 12.01 -4.57 6.82
N CYS A 30 13.30 -4.39 6.59
CA CYS A 30 14.12 -5.31 5.82
C CYS A 30 14.77 -6.39 6.70
N ARG A 31 14.43 -7.66 6.43
CA ARG A 31 14.92 -8.83 7.16
C ARG A 31 16.46 -8.93 7.26
N LYS A 32 17.17 -8.52 6.22
CA LYS A 32 18.64 -8.57 6.12
C LYS A 32 19.31 -7.25 6.50
N SER A 33 18.59 -6.36 7.17
CA SER A 33 19.14 -5.07 7.61
C SER A 33 20.27 -5.28 8.63
N THR A 34 21.39 -4.61 8.40
CA THR A 34 22.53 -4.57 9.34
C THR A 34 22.52 -3.31 10.19
N SER A 35 21.45 -2.50 10.11
CA SER A 35 21.33 -1.27 10.89
C SER A 35 21.23 -1.59 12.38
N PRO A 36 21.92 -0.85 13.26
CA PRO A 36 21.73 -0.97 14.71
C PRO A 36 20.29 -0.74 15.16
N LEU A 37 19.47 -0.04 14.35
CA LEU A 37 18.06 0.19 14.61
C LEU A 37 17.21 -1.09 14.51
N ALA A 38 17.67 -2.09 13.75
CA ALA A 38 16.93 -3.32 13.48
C ALA A 38 17.10 -4.40 14.57
N VAL A 39 17.66 -4.05 15.73
CA VAL A 39 18.01 -5.00 16.80
C VAL A 39 16.85 -5.29 17.76
N SER A 40 15.97 -4.31 17.99
CA SER A 40 14.98 -4.37 19.09
C SER A 40 13.63 -4.97 18.69
N VAL A 41 13.17 -4.72 17.46
CA VAL A 41 11.84 -5.13 17.00
C VAL A 41 11.99 -5.96 15.72
N PRO A 42 11.46 -7.20 15.68
CA PRO A 42 11.58 -8.05 14.50
C PRO A 42 11.06 -7.39 13.23
N TRP A 43 11.78 -7.57 12.12
CA TRP A 43 11.52 -6.93 10.84
C TRP A 43 10.07 -7.12 10.33
N TYR A 44 9.45 -8.26 10.62
CA TYR A 44 8.11 -8.56 10.14
C TYR A 44 7.05 -7.69 10.82
N TYR A 45 7.28 -7.17 12.03
CA TYR A 45 6.37 -6.18 12.64
C TYR A 45 6.45 -4.83 11.93
N TRP A 46 7.65 -4.39 11.57
CA TRP A 46 7.85 -3.18 10.76
C TRP A 46 7.22 -3.32 9.39
N LEU A 47 7.51 -4.41 8.68
CA LEU A 47 6.96 -4.63 7.35
C LEU A 47 5.44 -4.77 7.37
N THR A 48 4.90 -5.54 8.32
CA THR A 48 3.46 -5.75 8.43
C THR A 48 2.75 -4.46 8.80
N SER A 49 3.28 -3.67 9.73
CA SER A 49 2.66 -2.38 10.08
C SER A 49 2.68 -1.39 8.91
N HIS A 50 3.78 -1.32 8.16
CA HIS A 50 3.87 -0.50 6.96
C HIS A 50 2.85 -0.91 5.90
N ALA A 51 2.85 -2.19 5.50
CA ALA A 51 1.90 -2.69 4.49
C ALA A 51 0.44 -2.57 4.95
N LEU A 52 0.17 -2.74 6.25
CA LEU A 52 -1.16 -2.57 6.82
C LEU A 52 -1.63 -1.11 6.70
N LEU A 53 -0.75 -0.13 6.93
CA LEU A 53 -1.09 1.29 6.76
C LEU A 53 -1.37 1.66 5.31
N HIS A 54 -0.68 1.05 4.34
CA HIS A 54 -1.00 1.21 2.92
C HIS A 54 -2.39 0.67 2.56
N GLY A 55 -2.72 -0.54 3.03
CA GLY A 55 -4.06 -1.09 2.87
C GLY A 55 -5.14 -0.26 3.56
N ALA A 56 -4.86 0.22 4.78
CA ALA A 56 -5.75 1.13 5.50
C ALA A 56 -5.97 2.45 4.75
N ALA A 57 -4.92 3.03 4.15
CA ALA A 57 -5.05 4.24 3.34
C ALA A 57 -6.00 4.03 2.15
N VAL A 58 -5.83 2.93 1.40
CA VAL A 58 -6.75 2.56 0.31
C VAL A 58 -8.17 2.35 0.82
N GLY A 59 -8.34 1.60 1.91
CA GLY A 59 -9.65 1.36 2.53
C GLY A 59 -10.36 2.65 2.96
N VAL A 60 -9.64 3.59 3.59
CA VAL A 60 -10.17 4.90 3.97
C VAL A 60 -10.63 5.69 2.75
N ILE A 61 -9.84 5.70 1.66
CA ILE A 61 -10.20 6.39 0.41
C ILE A 61 -11.48 5.78 -0.19
N PHE A 62 -11.56 4.45 -0.30
CA PHE A 62 -12.75 3.76 -0.78
C PHE A 62 -13.97 4.05 0.11
N ARG A 63 -13.80 3.99 1.44
CA ARG A 63 -14.91 4.27 2.34
C ARG A 63 -15.38 5.72 2.24
N TRP A 64 -14.45 6.68 2.13
CA TRP A 64 -14.75 8.09 1.94
C TRP A 64 -15.52 8.34 0.65
N MET A 65 -15.28 7.55 -0.39
CA MET A 65 -16.02 7.56 -1.66
C MET A 65 -17.30 6.69 -1.66
N ASN A 66 -17.80 6.34 -0.47
CA ASN A 66 -19.07 5.65 -0.25
C ASN A 66 -19.16 4.22 -0.80
N PHE A 67 -18.04 3.49 -0.86
CA PHE A 67 -18.05 2.06 -1.16
C PHE A 67 -18.52 1.22 0.04
N ASP A 68 -19.12 0.07 -0.25
CA ASP A 68 -19.55 -0.91 0.76
C ASP A 68 -18.37 -1.46 1.57
N TRP A 69 -18.62 -1.79 2.84
CA TRP A 69 -17.59 -2.26 3.76
C TRP A 69 -16.93 -3.57 3.30
N ASN A 70 -17.65 -4.47 2.61
CA ASN A 70 -17.05 -5.68 2.08
C ASN A 70 -16.03 -5.36 0.98
N VAL A 71 -16.37 -4.41 0.09
CA VAL A 71 -15.44 -3.93 -0.95
C VAL A 71 -14.25 -3.24 -0.29
N VAL A 72 -14.49 -2.34 0.67
CA VAL A 72 -13.44 -1.61 1.41
C VAL A 72 -12.45 -2.57 2.07
N VAL A 73 -12.95 -3.56 2.81
CA VAL A 73 -12.09 -4.54 3.50
C VAL A 73 -11.35 -5.41 2.49
N ALA A 74 -12.00 -5.83 1.40
CA ALA A 74 -11.35 -6.63 0.37
C ALA A 74 -10.19 -5.89 -0.31
N VAL A 75 -10.38 -4.64 -0.73
CA VAL A 75 -9.31 -3.86 -1.38
C VAL A 75 -8.20 -3.49 -0.39
N ALA A 76 -8.54 -3.18 0.87
CA ALA A 76 -7.56 -2.87 1.91
C ALA A 76 -6.67 -4.08 2.21
N LEU A 77 -7.26 -5.27 2.39
CA LEU A 77 -6.51 -6.50 2.62
C LEU A 77 -5.65 -6.87 1.41
N ALA A 78 -6.20 -6.76 0.20
CA ALA A 78 -5.46 -7.07 -1.01
C ALA A 78 -4.27 -6.12 -1.21
N GLU A 79 -4.45 -4.81 -1.01
CA GLU A 79 -3.36 -3.83 -1.01
C GLU A 79 -2.32 -4.17 0.06
N THR A 80 -2.73 -4.49 1.30
CA THR A 80 -1.78 -4.91 2.35
C THR A 80 -0.95 -6.10 1.93
N VAL A 81 -1.55 -7.15 1.37
CA VAL A 81 -0.82 -8.35 0.94
C VAL A 81 0.14 -8.04 -0.21
N ILE A 82 -0.33 -7.31 -1.22
CA ILE A 82 0.49 -6.94 -2.38
C ILE A 82 1.66 -6.06 -1.96
N HIS A 83 1.41 -5.03 -1.14
CA HIS A 83 2.44 -4.12 -0.63
C HIS A 83 3.45 -4.85 0.23
N TRP A 84 3.00 -5.77 1.10
CA TRP A 84 3.88 -6.59 1.93
C TRP A 84 4.83 -7.44 1.09
N ILE A 85 4.32 -8.16 0.09
CA ILE A 85 5.12 -9.02 -0.79
C ILE A 85 6.09 -8.18 -1.61
N THR A 86 5.63 -7.03 -2.12
CA THR A 86 6.44 -6.14 -2.96
C THR A 86 7.60 -5.55 -2.16
N ASP A 87 7.33 -5.05 -0.97
CA ASP A 87 8.37 -4.53 -0.09
C ASP A 87 9.33 -5.62 0.40
N TYR A 88 8.81 -6.81 0.71
CA TYR A 88 9.64 -7.95 1.08
C TYR A 88 10.64 -8.28 -0.03
N GLY A 89 10.18 -8.41 -1.27
CA GLY A 89 11.05 -8.68 -2.42
C GLY A 89 12.08 -7.57 -2.66
N LYS A 90 11.70 -6.30 -2.48
CA LYS A 90 12.66 -5.18 -2.51
C LYS A 90 13.71 -5.30 -1.41
N CYS A 91 13.30 -5.54 -0.17
CA CYS A 91 14.20 -5.72 0.98
C CYS A 91 15.14 -6.92 0.81
N GLU A 92 14.70 -7.96 0.10
CA GLU A 92 15.52 -9.12 -0.27
C GLU A 92 16.38 -8.90 -1.52
N LYS A 93 16.29 -7.71 -2.15
CA LYS A 93 17.02 -7.28 -3.35
C LYS A 93 16.69 -8.13 -4.59
N TRP A 94 15.47 -8.63 -4.70
CA TRP A 94 15.00 -9.35 -5.89
C TRP A 94 14.84 -8.44 -7.10
N TYR A 95 14.59 -7.15 -6.88
CA TYR A 95 14.46 -6.12 -7.91
C TYR A 95 14.82 -4.74 -7.37
N SER A 96 14.88 -3.76 -8.28
CA SER A 96 15.26 -2.38 -7.97
C SER A 96 14.09 -1.57 -7.38
N LEU A 97 14.41 -0.40 -6.82
CA LEU A 97 13.43 0.57 -6.34
C LEU A 97 12.45 1.02 -7.44
N HIS A 98 12.88 1.08 -8.70
CA HIS A 98 11.98 1.46 -9.80
C HIS A 98 10.92 0.41 -10.06
N VAL A 99 11.28 -0.88 -9.96
CA VAL A 99 10.33 -1.98 -10.11
C VAL A 99 9.33 -1.98 -8.96
N ASP A 100 9.81 -1.77 -7.73
CA ASP A 100 8.98 -1.62 -6.53
C ASP A 100 7.92 -0.52 -6.71
N GLN A 101 8.34 0.68 -7.10
CA GLN A 101 7.43 1.80 -7.32
C GLN A 101 6.47 1.58 -8.50
N ALA A 102 6.94 0.93 -9.56
CA ALA A 102 6.07 0.55 -10.68
C ALA A 102 4.96 -0.41 -10.25
N VAL A 103 5.28 -1.41 -9.41
CA VAL A 103 4.28 -2.33 -8.85
C VAL A 103 3.29 -1.58 -7.97
N HIS A 104 3.77 -0.71 -7.08
CA HIS A 104 2.88 0.08 -6.23
C HIS A 104 1.95 0.96 -7.05
N VAL A 105 2.42 1.72 -8.04
CA VAL A 105 1.56 2.55 -8.91
C VAL A 105 0.60 1.68 -9.72
N THR A 106 1.06 0.56 -10.26
CA THR A 106 0.21 -0.38 -11.01
C THR A 106 -0.94 -0.91 -10.16
N CYS A 107 -0.70 -1.21 -8.89
CA CYS A 107 -1.74 -1.63 -7.96
C CYS A 107 -2.87 -0.58 -7.82
N LYS A 108 -2.51 0.71 -7.79
CA LYS A 108 -3.47 1.82 -7.67
C LYS A 108 -4.26 2.00 -8.97
N ILE A 109 -3.60 1.80 -10.11
CA ILE A 109 -4.26 1.75 -11.42
C ILE A 109 -5.23 0.57 -11.49
N VAL A 110 -4.91 -0.59 -10.92
CA VAL A 110 -5.82 -1.74 -10.85
C VAL A 110 -7.06 -1.41 -10.02
N TRP A 111 -6.91 -0.86 -8.81
CA TRP A 111 -8.05 -0.46 -7.98
C TRP A 111 -8.95 0.57 -8.67
N TRP A 112 -8.33 1.58 -9.28
CA TRP A 112 -9.03 2.54 -10.11
C TRP A 112 -9.75 1.86 -11.29
N GLY A 113 -9.09 0.91 -11.95
CA GLY A 113 -9.60 0.16 -13.09
C GLY A 113 -10.80 -0.71 -12.75
N LEU A 114 -10.84 -1.32 -11.56
CA LEU A 114 -12.02 -2.07 -11.09
C LEU A 114 -13.25 -1.16 -10.94
N VAL A 115 -13.06 0.09 -10.51
CA VAL A 115 -14.14 1.07 -10.42
C VAL A 115 -14.52 1.59 -11.81
N ALA A 116 -13.53 1.95 -12.63
CA ALA A 116 -13.74 2.47 -13.98
C ALA A 116 -14.41 1.45 -14.92
N GLY A 117 -14.09 0.17 -14.75
CA GLY A 117 -14.71 -0.96 -15.45
C GLY A 117 -16.00 -1.46 -14.81
N GLU A 118 -16.54 -0.74 -13.82
CA GLU A 118 -17.82 -1.05 -13.16
C GLU A 118 -17.89 -2.41 -12.44
N VAL A 119 -16.74 -3.03 -12.17
CA VAL A 119 -16.64 -4.29 -11.40
C VAL A 119 -17.03 -4.07 -9.93
N VAL A 120 -16.69 -2.90 -9.40
CA VAL A 120 -17.11 -2.44 -8.07
C VAL A 120 -17.66 -1.02 -8.18
N LYS A 121 -18.72 -0.73 -7.42
CA LYS A 121 -19.43 0.56 -7.46
C LYS A 121 -19.69 1.11 -6.05
N PRO A 122 -19.74 2.44 -5.87
CA PRO A 122 -20.24 3.04 -4.64
C PRO A 122 -21.68 2.62 -4.34
N ILE A 123 -22.06 2.62 -3.07
CA ILE A 123 -23.44 2.37 -2.67
C ILE A 123 -24.32 3.51 -3.22
N GLY A 124 -25.38 3.14 -3.94
CA GLY A 124 -26.35 4.08 -4.51
C GLY A 124 -25.88 4.82 -5.76
N GLY A 125 -24.78 4.38 -6.37
CA GLY A 125 -24.30 4.83 -7.69
C GLY A 125 -24.74 3.96 -8.85
#